data_AF-A0A378TPN6-F1
#
_entry.id   AF-A0A378TPN6-F1
#
_cell.length_a   1.000
_cell.length_b   1.000
_cell.length_c   1.000
_cell.angle_alpha   90.00
_cell.angle_beta   90.00
_cell.angle_gamma   90.00
#
_symmetry.space_group_name_H-M   'P 1'
#
loop_
_entity.id
_entity.type
_entity.pdbx_description
1 polymer ?
#
loop_
_entity_poly.entity_id
_entity_poly.type
_entity_poly.pdbx_seq_one_letter_code
_entity_poly.pdbx_strand_id
1 'polypeptide(L)'
;MAVHYRAARGTLTVGMITGPGMRSYVLFSGGLVEPDYLDSTATFTMAAFGGHDGRALRAGDDLTISGDPGADEPAPERAARVAIEEQPSIGHRWELAVTEGPHGAPEFFTRADITTLLSTDYTVHFNSDRTGVRLEGPKPQWARTDGGEAGLHPSNIHDNAYCVGALDFTGDTPILLGPDGPSLGGFVCPLTVVRADRWKLGQLAPGDAVRFVPVRAQRAPSLDRLDVQRRASFPVVFSRSGDGDDGVLARFQTRDGTDVTLRRSGDGGVLIEYGPMLLDLAMRARVHVLYEELSRRGIDGITEMVPGVRSLQVQFDPSRLSIDELTELLAGIDETLPATEQLVVPSREVRLPLSWDDPSTHEAIQRYMHGVRADAPWCPWNIEFIRRINGLADVEAVHDIVYGAQYLVLGLGDVYLGAPVATPLDPRHRLVTTKYNPARTWTPENAVGIGGAYMCIYGMEGPGGYQFVGRTTQVWNHRHPRDAGSFEPGTPWLLRYFDRISFYPVRAAELMDLRADTAAGRGDVDIADGTFSLPDYLEFLAADADPIAAFRRQQADAFAAERQAWDTAGEFTRK
;
A
#
# COMPACT_ATOMS: atom_id res chain seq x y z
N MET A 1 -7.66 -9.48 31.46
CA MET A 1 -7.41 -10.51 32.50
C MET A 1 -6.63 -11.68 31.87
N ALA A 2 -5.39 -11.92 32.31
CA ALA A 2 -4.63 -13.11 31.89
C ALA A 2 -5.00 -14.29 32.81
N VAL A 3 -5.34 -15.44 32.23
CA VAL A 3 -5.64 -16.67 32.96
C VAL A 3 -4.59 -17.70 32.57
N HIS A 4 -3.90 -18.24 33.58
CA HIS A 4 -2.87 -19.26 33.38
C HIS A 4 -3.48 -20.64 33.57
N TYR A 5 -3.22 -21.54 32.61
CA TYR A 5 -3.72 -22.91 32.62
C TYR A 5 -2.56 -23.89 32.41
N ARG A 6 -2.42 -24.88 33.30
CA ARG A 6 -1.42 -25.95 33.20
C ARG A 6 -2.10 -27.29 33.41
N ALA A 7 -2.06 -28.15 32.41
CA ALA A 7 -2.54 -29.53 32.52
C ALA A 7 -1.77 -30.43 31.54
N ALA A 8 -1.43 -31.65 31.96
CA ALA A 8 -0.83 -32.66 31.07
C ALA A 8 -1.84 -33.17 30.02
N ARG A 9 -3.13 -33.11 30.34
CA ARG A 9 -4.28 -33.31 29.45
C ARG A 9 -5.42 -32.43 29.93
N GLY A 10 -6.06 -31.70 29.04
CA GLY A 10 -7.14 -30.79 29.40
C GLY A 10 -7.78 -30.13 28.18
N THR A 11 -8.95 -29.54 28.39
CA THR A 11 -9.68 -28.79 27.35
C THR A 11 -9.78 -27.34 27.79
N LEU A 12 -9.25 -26.43 26.96
CA LEU A 12 -9.45 -25.00 27.09
C LEU A 12 -10.54 -24.57 26.10
N THR A 13 -11.59 -23.94 26.61
CA THR A 13 -12.63 -23.32 25.77
C THR A 13 -12.62 -21.82 26.02
N VAL A 14 -12.35 -21.04 24.97
CA VAL A 14 -12.51 -19.58 24.96
C VAL A 14 -13.80 -19.26 24.23
N GLY A 15 -14.76 -18.68 24.94
CA GLY A 15 -16.06 -18.30 24.37
C GLY A 15 -16.00 -17.04 23.51
N MET A 16 -17.16 -16.63 23.00
CA MET A 16 -17.29 -15.36 22.29
C MET A 16 -17.01 -14.17 23.22
N ILE A 17 -16.42 -13.12 22.68
CA ILE A 17 -16.29 -11.83 23.39
C ILE A 17 -17.67 -11.17 23.41
N THR A 18 -18.26 -11.04 24.60
CA THR A 18 -19.62 -10.48 24.78
C THR A 18 -19.62 -9.04 25.31
N GLY A 19 -18.43 -8.47 25.58
CA GLY A 19 -18.25 -7.10 26.05
C GLY A 19 -17.41 -6.27 25.06
N PRO A 20 -16.87 -5.12 25.49
CA PRO A 20 -15.98 -4.32 24.67
C PRO A 20 -14.76 -5.09 24.16
N GLY A 21 -14.28 -4.70 22.97
CA GLY A 21 -13.13 -5.33 22.31
C GLY A 21 -13.55 -6.39 21.28
N MET A 22 -12.58 -6.80 20.46
CA MET A 22 -12.81 -7.70 19.31
C MET A 22 -11.86 -8.90 19.28
N ARG A 23 -10.69 -8.81 19.94
CA ARG A 23 -9.64 -9.83 19.86
C ARG A 23 -9.15 -10.24 21.24
N SER A 24 -8.88 -11.54 21.38
CA SER A 24 -8.17 -12.11 22.53
C SER A 24 -7.00 -12.95 22.04
N TYR A 25 -6.03 -13.20 22.90
CA TYR A 25 -4.84 -13.96 22.58
C TYR A 25 -4.71 -15.14 23.56
N VAL A 26 -4.48 -16.33 23.01
CA VAL A 26 -4.10 -17.52 23.77
C VAL A 26 -2.61 -17.70 23.57
N LEU A 27 -1.85 -17.62 24.67
CA LEU A 27 -0.41 -17.73 24.66
C LEU A 27 0.01 -19.08 25.23
N PHE A 28 0.97 -19.72 24.59
CA PHE A 28 1.58 -20.97 25.04
C PHE A 28 3.01 -20.67 25.50
N SER A 29 3.43 -21.19 26.66
CA SER A 29 4.82 -21.06 27.10
C SER A 29 5.74 -21.66 26.05
N GLY A 30 6.83 -20.98 25.71
CA GLY A 30 7.72 -21.36 24.61
C GLY A 30 7.21 -21.01 23.20
N GLY A 31 5.93 -20.69 23.03
CA GLY A 31 5.31 -20.40 21.73
C GLY A 31 4.90 -21.66 20.96
N LEU A 32 4.35 -21.46 19.76
CA LEU A 32 4.01 -22.55 18.84
C LEU A 32 5.16 -22.78 17.86
N VAL A 33 5.39 -24.04 17.50
CA VAL A 33 6.34 -24.42 16.45
C VAL A 33 5.61 -24.41 15.12
N GLU A 34 5.90 -23.42 14.30
CA GLU A 34 5.40 -23.28 12.94
C GLU A 34 6.57 -22.97 11.99
N PRO A 35 6.47 -23.31 10.70
CA PRO A 35 7.49 -22.94 9.73
C PRO A 35 7.59 -21.42 9.56
N ASP A 36 8.82 -20.92 9.53
CA ASP A 36 9.07 -19.52 9.18
C ASP A 36 8.75 -19.28 7.70
N TYR A 37 8.17 -18.11 7.43
CA TYR A 37 7.98 -17.56 6.11
C TYR A 37 8.41 -16.10 6.14
N LEU A 38 9.44 -15.73 5.37
CA LEU A 38 10.07 -14.40 5.42
C LEU A 38 10.40 -13.96 6.85
N ASP A 39 11.15 -14.82 7.56
CA ASP A 39 11.63 -14.60 8.93
C ASP A 39 10.53 -14.39 9.99
N SER A 40 9.31 -14.88 9.72
CA SER A 40 8.15 -14.74 10.60
C SER A 40 7.24 -15.95 10.58
N THR A 41 6.57 -16.23 11.71
CA THR A 41 5.50 -17.24 11.82
C THR A 41 4.10 -16.60 11.79
N ALA A 42 3.99 -15.31 11.44
CA ALA A 42 2.70 -14.65 11.32
C ALA A 42 1.92 -15.16 10.09
N THR A 43 0.62 -15.34 10.24
CA THR A 43 -0.25 -15.78 9.14
C THR A 43 -0.80 -14.58 8.36
N PHE A 44 -0.55 -14.54 7.05
CA PHE A 44 -1.26 -13.63 6.13
C PHE A 44 -2.32 -14.42 5.36
N THR A 45 -3.55 -14.42 5.90
CA THR A 45 -4.61 -15.33 5.43
C THR A 45 -5.07 -15.06 4.00
N MET A 46 -4.98 -13.81 3.53
CA MET A 46 -5.41 -13.48 2.16
C MET A 46 -4.48 -14.10 1.12
N ALA A 47 -3.19 -14.22 1.43
CA ALA A 47 -2.19 -14.81 0.54
C ALA A 47 -1.87 -16.28 0.86
N ALA A 48 -2.53 -16.84 1.88
CA ALA A 48 -2.41 -18.24 2.28
C ALA A 48 -0.97 -18.69 2.63
N PHE A 49 -0.20 -17.86 3.34
CA PHE A 49 1.14 -18.23 3.84
C PHE A 49 1.40 -17.80 5.28
N GLY A 50 2.43 -18.41 5.87
CA GLY A 50 2.88 -18.15 7.25
C GLY A 50 1.96 -18.74 8.33
N GLY A 51 2.52 -19.01 9.52
CA GLY A 51 1.83 -19.72 10.59
C GLY A 51 1.27 -21.09 10.14
N HIS A 52 0.17 -21.53 10.75
CA HIS A 52 -0.37 -22.87 10.51
C HIS A 52 -1.05 -22.99 9.13
N ASP A 53 -0.36 -23.62 8.17
CA ASP A 53 -0.82 -23.83 6.78
C ASP A 53 -1.27 -22.54 6.05
N GLY A 54 -0.83 -21.35 6.48
CA GLY A 54 -1.25 -20.09 5.87
C GLY A 54 -2.72 -19.69 6.12
N ARG A 55 -3.41 -20.33 7.06
CA ARG A 55 -4.87 -20.18 7.23
C ARG A 55 -5.29 -20.06 8.70
N ALA A 56 -6.55 -19.71 8.91
CA ALA A 56 -7.17 -19.87 10.22
C ALA A 56 -7.23 -21.36 10.62
N LEU A 57 -7.13 -21.61 11.93
CA LEU A 57 -7.24 -22.96 12.50
C LEU A 57 -8.61 -23.59 12.19
N ARG A 58 -8.62 -24.90 12.04
CA ARG A 58 -9.77 -25.74 11.74
C ARG A 58 -9.84 -26.91 12.72
N ALA A 59 -11.03 -27.52 12.81
CA ALA A 59 -11.23 -28.70 13.64
C ALA A 59 -10.32 -29.84 13.17
N GLY A 60 -9.54 -30.40 14.09
CA GLY A 60 -8.59 -31.47 13.81
C GLY A 60 -7.16 -31.01 13.50
N ASP A 61 -6.88 -29.70 13.50
CA ASP A 61 -5.51 -29.20 13.42
C ASP A 61 -4.72 -29.61 14.68
N ASP A 62 -3.50 -30.09 14.47
CA ASP A 62 -2.55 -30.47 15.52
C ASP A 62 -1.43 -29.42 15.59
N LEU A 63 -1.34 -28.71 16.72
CA LEU A 63 -0.32 -27.69 16.95
C LEU A 63 0.73 -28.19 17.93
N THR A 64 2.00 -27.91 17.64
CA THR A 64 3.11 -28.25 18.53
C THR A 64 3.54 -27.03 19.32
N ILE A 65 3.62 -27.16 20.64
CA ILE A 65 4.18 -26.12 21.52
C ILE A 65 5.68 -26.34 21.60
N SER A 66 6.47 -25.28 21.49
CA SER A 66 7.91 -25.35 21.74
C SER A 66 8.13 -25.74 23.20
N GLY A 67 9.08 -26.63 23.48
CA GLY A 67 9.34 -27.08 24.85
C GLY A 67 9.53 -25.89 25.81
N ASP A 68 9.15 -26.06 27.08
CA ASP A 68 9.25 -25.00 28.09
C ASP A 68 10.72 -24.57 28.25
N PRO A 69 11.10 -23.32 27.87
CA PRO A 69 12.48 -22.85 27.99
C PRO A 69 12.99 -22.88 29.44
N GLY A 70 12.07 -22.94 30.41
CA GLY A 70 12.34 -23.05 31.84
C GLY A 70 12.00 -24.41 32.44
N ALA A 71 12.02 -25.52 31.66
CA ALA A 71 11.72 -26.86 32.20
C ALA A 71 12.60 -27.26 33.41
N ASP A 72 13.81 -26.69 33.50
CA ASP A 72 14.75 -26.89 34.62
C ASP A 72 14.65 -25.80 35.71
N GLU A 73 13.86 -24.73 35.50
CA GLU A 73 13.60 -23.71 36.51
C GLU A 73 12.35 -24.07 37.33
N PRO A 74 12.37 -23.87 38.68
CA PRO A 74 11.18 -24.10 39.49
C PRO A 74 10.07 -23.14 39.04
N ALA A 75 8.99 -23.71 38.50
CA ALA A 75 7.82 -22.95 38.08
C ALA A 75 7.30 -22.08 39.24
N PRO A 76 7.01 -20.79 39.03
CA PRO A 76 6.51 -19.93 40.10
C PRO A 76 5.20 -20.50 40.68
N GLU A 77 5.12 -20.59 42.02
CA GLU A 77 3.97 -21.18 42.76
C GLU A 77 2.62 -20.52 42.43
N ARG A 78 2.66 -19.28 41.94
CA ARG A 78 1.53 -18.57 41.34
C ARG A 78 1.98 -17.93 40.04
N ALA A 79 1.26 -18.23 38.97
CA ALA A 79 1.48 -17.54 37.72
C ALA A 79 1.20 -16.04 37.91
N ALA A 80 2.20 -15.20 37.62
CA ALA A 80 2.10 -13.76 37.78
C ALA A 80 0.92 -13.23 36.94
N ARG A 81 -0.01 -12.54 37.59
CA ARG A 81 -1.07 -11.81 36.88
C ARG A 81 -0.47 -10.51 36.37
N VAL A 82 -0.84 -10.13 35.15
CA VAL A 82 -0.51 -8.82 34.58
C VAL A 82 -1.03 -7.73 35.52
N ALA A 83 -0.19 -6.74 35.85
CA ALA A 83 -0.55 -5.67 36.77
C ALA A 83 -1.72 -4.86 36.20
N ILE A 84 -2.53 -4.22 37.05
CA ILE A 84 -3.75 -3.54 36.57
C ILE A 84 -3.42 -2.36 35.66
N GLU A 85 -2.30 -1.69 35.93
CA GLU A 85 -1.73 -0.58 35.17
C GLU A 85 -1.14 -0.99 33.81
N GLU A 86 -0.85 -2.28 33.63
CA GLU A 86 -0.39 -2.86 32.37
C GLU A 86 -1.55 -3.44 31.55
N GLN A 87 -2.74 -3.57 32.15
CA GLN A 87 -3.92 -4.04 31.45
C GLN A 87 -4.54 -2.91 30.62
N PRO A 88 -4.79 -3.13 29.31
CA PRO A 88 -5.39 -2.12 28.47
C PRO A 88 -6.82 -1.77 28.92
N SER A 89 -7.18 -0.50 28.83
CA SER A 89 -8.57 -0.06 28.97
C SER A 89 -9.32 -0.35 27.67
N ILE A 90 -10.33 -1.22 27.75
CA ILE A 90 -11.13 -1.63 26.59
C ILE A 90 -12.57 -1.16 26.82
N GLY A 91 -13.10 -0.38 25.88
CA GLY A 91 -14.44 0.21 25.90
C GLY A 91 -15.06 0.27 24.51
N HIS A 92 -16.19 0.97 24.38
CA HIS A 92 -16.86 1.22 23.08
C HIS A 92 -16.61 2.62 22.52
N ARG A 93 -15.86 3.45 23.27
CA ARG A 93 -15.42 4.76 22.85
C ARG A 93 -13.91 4.83 23.00
N TRP A 94 -13.23 5.16 21.93
CA TRP A 94 -11.78 5.10 21.81
C TRP A 94 -11.22 6.47 21.45
N GLU A 95 -10.21 6.90 22.19
CA GLU A 95 -9.33 8.00 21.77
C GLU A 95 -8.04 7.41 21.20
N LEU A 96 -7.72 7.76 19.95
CA LEU A 96 -6.49 7.36 19.27
C LEU A 96 -5.52 8.54 19.24
N ALA A 97 -4.34 8.36 19.83
CA ALA A 97 -3.27 9.33 19.69
C ALA A 97 -2.75 9.32 18.24
N VAL A 98 -2.74 10.49 17.60
CA VAL A 98 -2.32 10.65 16.20
C VAL A 98 -1.31 11.78 16.04
N THR A 99 -0.48 11.69 15.01
CA THR A 99 0.28 12.82 14.47
C THR A 99 -0.35 13.28 13.16
N GLU A 100 -0.28 14.58 12.86
CA GLU A 100 -0.65 15.09 11.54
C GLU A 100 0.42 14.69 10.50
N GLY A 101 -0.03 14.29 9.31
CA GLY A 101 0.83 13.87 8.21
C GLY A 101 0.63 12.42 7.76
N PRO A 102 1.10 12.08 6.54
CA PRO A 102 1.91 12.96 5.68
C PRO A 102 1.13 14.06 4.93
N HIS A 103 -0.15 13.86 4.66
CA HIS A 103 -0.91 14.71 3.74
C HIS A 103 -1.94 15.61 4.45
N GLY A 104 -1.65 16.09 5.67
CA GLY A 104 -2.55 16.98 6.43
C GLY A 104 -2.54 18.44 5.97
N ALA A 105 -1.54 18.80 5.16
CA ALA A 105 -1.25 20.18 4.78
C ALA A 105 -2.28 20.81 3.82
N PRO A 106 -2.35 22.16 3.75
CA PRO A 106 -3.32 22.90 2.96
C PRO A 106 -3.32 22.65 1.45
N GLU A 107 -2.31 21.97 0.92
CA GLU A 107 -2.35 21.48 -0.47
C GLU A 107 -3.36 20.33 -0.72
N PHE A 108 -3.78 19.62 0.34
CA PHE A 108 -4.69 18.47 0.23
C PHE A 108 -6.01 18.69 0.98
N PHE A 109 -5.93 19.12 2.24
CA PHE A 109 -7.09 19.33 3.11
C PHE A 109 -7.17 20.78 3.56
N THR A 110 -8.39 21.31 3.69
CA THR A 110 -8.54 22.62 4.32
C THR A 110 -8.27 22.49 5.82
N ARG A 111 -7.87 23.59 6.48
CA ARG A 111 -7.69 23.57 7.94
C ARG A 111 -9.00 23.28 8.69
N ALA A 112 -10.13 23.62 8.08
CA ALA A 112 -11.46 23.27 8.56
C ALA A 112 -11.67 21.75 8.50
N ASP A 113 -11.28 21.08 7.41
CA ASP A 113 -11.37 19.62 7.29
C ASP A 113 -10.60 18.91 8.39
N ILE A 114 -9.35 19.30 8.65
CA ILE A 114 -8.59 18.66 9.73
C ILE A 114 -9.19 19.00 11.11
N THR A 115 -9.74 20.20 11.30
CA THR A 115 -10.45 20.54 12.54
C THR A 115 -11.68 19.65 12.74
N THR A 116 -12.46 19.42 11.70
CA THR A 116 -13.59 18.48 11.71
C THR A 116 -13.11 17.07 12.01
N LEU A 117 -12.06 16.60 11.35
CA LEU A 117 -11.47 15.29 11.53
C LEU A 117 -11.07 15.02 13.00
N LEU A 118 -10.46 16.01 13.67
CA LEU A 118 -10.05 15.90 15.08
C LEU A 118 -11.21 16.16 16.06
N SER A 119 -12.27 16.84 15.63
CA SER A 119 -13.42 17.22 16.48
C SER A 119 -14.67 16.37 16.30
N THR A 120 -14.63 15.33 15.46
CA THR A 120 -15.71 14.37 15.28
C THR A 120 -15.44 13.03 15.97
N ASP A 121 -16.47 12.44 16.57
CA ASP A 121 -16.48 11.00 16.90
C ASP A 121 -16.93 10.24 15.65
N TYR A 122 -16.04 9.45 15.06
CA TYR A 122 -16.32 8.58 13.93
C TYR A 122 -16.91 7.26 14.42
N THR A 123 -17.73 6.61 13.59
CA THR A 123 -18.29 5.27 13.90
C THR A 123 -17.54 4.20 13.13
N VAL A 124 -17.16 3.10 13.79
CA VAL A 124 -16.53 1.96 13.11
C VAL A 124 -17.55 1.25 12.23
N HIS A 125 -17.29 1.19 10.94
CA HIS A 125 -18.14 0.52 9.95
C HIS A 125 -17.97 -1.01 10.04
N PHE A 126 -19.03 -1.78 9.79
CA PHE A 126 -19.02 -3.25 9.90
C PHE A 126 -18.07 -3.94 8.91
N ASN A 127 -17.84 -3.33 7.75
CA ASN A 127 -16.89 -3.78 6.73
C ASN A 127 -15.43 -3.42 7.10
N SER A 128 -14.94 -3.99 8.20
CA SER A 128 -13.60 -3.79 8.76
C SER A 128 -12.95 -5.13 9.08
N ASP A 129 -11.66 -5.27 8.79
CA ASP A 129 -10.91 -6.51 9.01
C ASP A 129 -9.42 -6.22 9.31
N ARG A 130 -8.52 -7.17 9.02
CA ARG A 130 -7.06 -6.99 9.24
C ARG A 130 -6.40 -6.08 8.21
N THR A 131 -7.02 -5.86 7.05
CA THR A 131 -6.55 -4.91 6.03
C THR A 131 -6.73 -3.47 6.49
N GLY A 132 -7.79 -3.21 7.26
CA GLY A 132 -8.03 -1.92 7.88
C GLY A 132 -9.40 -1.79 8.53
N VAL A 133 -9.56 -0.72 9.31
CA VAL A 133 -10.79 -0.37 10.02
C VAL A 133 -11.44 0.81 9.32
N ARG A 134 -12.57 0.57 8.65
CA ARG A 134 -13.35 1.60 7.96
C ARG A 134 -14.13 2.44 8.96
N LEU A 135 -14.23 3.73 8.69
CA LEU A 135 -14.88 4.69 9.55
C LEU A 135 -15.98 5.45 8.80
N GLU A 136 -17.11 5.65 9.47
CA GLU A 136 -18.20 6.51 9.03
C GLU A 136 -18.08 7.88 9.71
N GLY A 137 -18.14 8.95 8.91
CA GLY A 137 -18.10 10.32 9.40
C GLY A 137 -18.24 11.37 8.31
N PRO A 138 -17.94 12.64 8.63
CA PRO A 138 -18.05 13.76 7.71
C PRO A 138 -17.13 13.60 6.51
N LYS A 139 -17.60 14.06 5.35
CA LYS A 139 -16.82 14.14 4.12
C LYS A 139 -15.94 15.39 4.13
N PRO A 140 -14.67 15.33 3.66
CA PRO A 140 -13.84 16.51 3.48
C PRO A 140 -14.41 17.46 2.42
N GLN A 141 -14.12 18.74 2.56
CA GLN A 141 -14.37 19.76 1.53
C GLN A 141 -13.27 19.80 0.47
N TRP A 142 -12.09 19.29 0.80
CA TRP A 142 -10.88 19.24 -0.04
C TRP A 142 -10.31 20.63 -0.36
N ALA A 143 -8.98 20.74 -0.36
CA ALA A 143 -8.30 21.99 -0.75
C ALA A 143 -8.07 22.11 -2.26
N ARG A 144 -8.34 21.04 -3.00
CA ARG A 144 -8.14 20.91 -4.45
C ARG A 144 -9.36 20.29 -5.12
N THR A 145 -9.48 20.48 -6.43
CA THR A 145 -10.64 20.04 -7.21
C THR A 145 -10.49 18.64 -7.79
N ASP A 146 -9.26 18.14 -7.94
CA ASP A 146 -8.92 16.81 -8.45
C ASP A 146 -7.46 16.45 -8.08
N GLY A 147 -7.03 15.24 -8.45
CA GLY A 147 -5.68 14.73 -8.25
C GLY A 147 -4.80 14.78 -9.51
N GLY A 148 -5.22 15.48 -10.57
CA GLY A 148 -4.49 15.54 -11.84
C GLY A 148 -4.29 14.17 -12.51
N GLU A 149 -3.07 13.90 -12.98
CA GLU A 149 -2.71 12.63 -13.67
C GLU A 149 -2.83 11.39 -12.76
N ALA A 150 -2.86 11.57 -11.44
CA ALA A 150 -3.02 10.48 -10.49
C ALA A 150 -4.48 10.02 -10.32
N GLY A 151 -5.45 10.84 -10.74
CA GLY A 151 -6.87 10.51 -10.69
C GLY A 151 -7.78 11.73 -10.54
N LEU A 152 -9.06 11.52 -10.83
CA LEU A 152 -10.07 12.58 -10.85
C LEU A 152 -10.54 13.03 -9.46
N HIS A 153 -10.36 12.21 -8.42
CA HIS A 153 -10.80 12.55 -7.08
C HIS A 153 -9.75 13.44 -6.37
N PRO A 154 -10.15 14.48 -5.62
CA PRO A 154 -9.24 15.29 -4.80
C PRO A 154 -8.44 14.53 -3.73
N SER A 155 -8.72 13.25 -3.50
CA SER A 155 -7.91 12.41 -2.61
C SER A 155 -6.78 11.69 -3.36
N ASN A 156 -6.80 11.67 -4.69
CA ASN A 156 -5.82 10.93 -5.48
C ASN A 156 -4.45 11.60 -5.51
N ILE A 157 -3.40 10.81 -5.34
CA ILE A 157 -2.00 11.22 -5.44
C ILE A 157 -1.23 10.17 -6.23
N HIS A 158 -0.09 10.56 -6.79
CA HIS A 158 0.84 9.59 -7.36
C HIS A 158 1.24 8.59 -6.28
N ASP A 159 1.13 7.30 -6.61
CA ASP A 159 1.14 6.25 -5.62
C ASP A 159 2.42 6.28 -4.77
N ASN A 160 2.23 6.27 -3.45
CA ASN A 160 3.29 6.35 -2.45
C ASN A 160 3.10 5.31 -1.35
N ALA A 161 4.11 5.18 -0.51
CA ALA A 161 4.08 4.21 0.57
C ALA A 161 3.21 4.68 1.75
N TYR A 162 2.41 3.75 2.26
CA TYR A 162 1.65 3.86 3.48
C TYR A 162 2.38 3.21 4.66
N CYS A 163 1.83 3.41 5.86
CA CYS A 163 2.25 2.66 7.04
C CYS A 163 1.02 2.24 7.86
N VAL A 164 1.18 1.22 8.69
CA VAL A 164 0.11 0.74 9.58
C VAL A 164 -0.38 1.88 10.48
N GLY A 165 -1.69 2.05 10.56
CA GLY A 165 -2.34 3.11 11.32
C GLY A 165 -2.42 4.46 10.61
N ALA A 166 -1.94 4.58 9.37
CA ALA A 166 -2.27 5.72 8.52
C ALA A 166 -3.79 5.76 8.27
N LEU A 167 -4.38 6.95 8.36
CA LEU A 167 -5.78 7.18 8.04
C LEU A 167 -5.89 7.52 6.56
N ASP A 168 -6.16 6.52 5.74
CA ASP A 168 -6.24 6.66 4.28
C ASP A 168 -7.63 7.11 3.83
N PHE A 169 -7.70 8.07 2.89
CA PHE A 169 -8.94 8.56 2.30
C PHE A 169 -9.17 7.98 0.89
N THR A 170 -9.76 6.78 0.85
CA THR A 170 -10.20 6.14 -0.40
C THR A 170 -11.44 6.85 -0.93
N GLY A 171 -11.23 7.88 -1.77
CA GLY A 171 -12.26 8.86 -2.09
C GLY A 171 -12.60 9.73 -0.87
N ASP A 172 -13.89 9.84 -0.54
CA ASP A 172 -14.37 10.57 0.65
C ASP A 172 -14.42 9.69 1.93
N THR A 173 -14.08 8.41 1.84
CA THR A 173 -14.28 7.45 2.94
C THR A 173 -12.95 7.16 3.65
N PRO A 174 -12.84 7.40 4.96
CA PRO A 174 -11.64 7.11 5.73
C PRO A 174 -11.52 5.63 6.14
N ILE A 175 -10.30 5.09 6.09
CA ILE A 175 -9.94 3.76 6.60
C ILE A 175 -8.60 3.84 7.35
N LEU A 176 -8.55 3.29 8.56
CA LEU A 176 -7.30 3.09 9.30
C LEU A 176 -6.62 1.82 8.79
N LEU A 177 -5.45 1.97 8.15
CA LEU A 177 -4.75 0.83 7.57
C LEU A 177 -4.25 -0.14 8.65
N GLY A 178 -4.57 -1.42 8.45
CA GLY A 178 -4.23 -2.51 9.36
C GLY A 178 -2.91 -3.20 9.01
N PRO A 179 -2.50 -4.21 9.79
CA PRO A 179 -1.25 -4.94 9.56
C PRO A 179 -1.25 -5.77 8.26
N ASP A 180 -2.43 -6.16 7.75
CA ASP A 180 -2.57 -6.84 6.46
C ASP A 180 -3.01 -5.84 5.37
N GLY A 181 -2.81 -4.55 5.59
CA GLY A 181 -3.21 -3.48 4.69
C GLY A 181 -2.27 -3.29 3.50
N PRO A 182 -2.66 -2.45 2.53
CA PRO A 182 -1.83 -2.09 1.40
C PRO A 182 -0.54 -1.38 1.84
N SER A 183 0.57 -1.65 1.14
CA SER A 183 1.85 -0.97 1.36
C SER A 183 2.00 0.28 0.50
N LEU A 184 1.62 0.20 -0.79
CA LEU A 184 1.72 1.30 -1.74
C LEU A 184 0.32 1.62 -2.29
N GLY A 185 -0.01 2.90 -2.42
CA GLY A 185 -1.29 3.31 -3.00
C GLY A 185 -1.41 4.81 -3.28
N GLY A 186 -2.48 5.18 -3.98
CA GLY A 186 -2.65 6.50 -4.60
C GLY A 186 -3.69 7.40 -3.94
N PHE A 187 -3.76 7.40 -2.61
CA PHE A 187 -4.68 8.21 -1.80
C PHE A 187 -3.97 8.94 -0.66
N VAL A 188 -4.47 10.12 -0.30
CA VAL A 188 -3.91 10.93 0.80
C VAL A 188 -4.22 10.37 2.19
N CYS A 189 -3.32 10.66 3.12
CA CYS A 189 -3.36 10.25 4.53
C CYS A 189 -3.10 11.47 5.43
N PRO A 190 -4.12 12.15 5.98
CA PRO A 190 -3.91 13.35 6.78
C PRO A 190 -3.40 13.09 8.20
N LEU A 191 -3.65 11.90 8.76
CA LEU A 191 -3.29 11.53 10.12
C LEU A 191 -2.66 10.14 10.15
N THR A 192 -1.78 9.91 11.12
CA THR A 192 -1.22 8.58 11.41
C THR A 192 -1.33 8.29 12.90
N VAL A 193 -1.91 7.13 13.25
CA VAL A 193 -1.96 6.63 14.64
C VAL A 193 -0.57 6.29 15.12
N VAL A 194 -0.19 6.83 16.28
CA VAL A 194 1.13 6.58 16.86
C VAL A 194 1.32 5.08 17.10
N ARG A 195 2.55 4.59 16.94
CA ARG A 195 2.89 3.17 17.07
C ARG A 195 2.36 2.55 18.36
N ALA A 196 2.39 3.33 19.44
CA ALA A 196 1.92 2.90 20.73
C ALA A 196 0.41 2.63 20.86
N ASP A 197 -0.40 3.27 20.02
CA ASP A 197 -1.85 3.14 20.05
C ASP A 197 -2.37 2.18 18.98
N ARG A 198 -1.52 1.64 18.10
CA ARG A 198 -1.91 0.69 17.04
C ARG A 198 -2.63 -0.55 17.57
N TRP A 199 -2.39 -0.96 18.82
CA TRP A 199 -3.13 -2.09 19.43
C TRP A 199 -4.64 -1.83 19.55
N LYS A 200 -5.05 -0.56 19.68
CA LYS A 200 -6.46 -0.16 19.78
C LYS A 200 -7.22 -0.51 18.50
N LEU A 201 -6.59 -0.38 17.32
CA LEU A 201 -7.17 -0.78 16.04
C LEU A 201 -7.58 -2.25 16.04
N GLY A 202 -6.80 -3.12 16.69
CA GLY A 202 -7.11 -4.53 16.84
C GLY A 202 -8.31 -4.82 17.77
N GLN A 203 -8.75 -3.85 18.55
CA GLN A 203 -9.87 -3.99 19.49
C GLN A 203 -11.14 -3.25 19.05
N LEU A 204 -11.06 -2.35 18.06
CA LEU A 204 -12.22 -1.68 17.49
C LEU A 204 -13.24 -2.69 16.97
N ALA A 205 -14.49 -2.57 17.42
CA ALA A 205 -15.62 -3.38 16.97
C ALA A 205 -16.62 -2.50 16.16
N PRO A 206 -17.38 -3.09 15.22
CA PRO A 206 -18.44 -2.37 14.52
C PRO A 206 -19.39 -1.62 15.47
N GLY A 207 -19.64 -0.35 15.17
CA GLY A 207 -20.47 0.54 15.99
C GLY A 207 -19.72 1.27 17.12
N ASP A 208 -18.46 0.94 17.39
CA ASP A 208 -17.63 1.71 18.34
C ASP A 208 -17.43 3.16 17.85
N ALA A 209 -17.30 4.09 18.79
CA ALA A 209 -16.97 5.49 18.53
C ALA A 209 -15.46 5.73 18.64
N VAL A 210 -14.88 6.43 17.66
CA VAL A 210 -13.44 6.73 17.57
C VAL A 210 -13.21 8.23 17.46
N ARG A 211 -12.36 8.76 18.34
CA ARG A 211 -11.89 10.14 18.34
C ARG A 211 -10.39 10.19 18.07
N PHE A 212 -9.98 11.01 17.12
CA PHE A 212 -8.56 11.29 16.90
C PHE A 212 -8.09 12.42 17.82
N VAL A 213 -7.02 12.17 18.58
CA VAL A 213 -6.44 13.14 19.51
C VAL A 213 -5.01 13.46 19.08
N PRO A 214 -4.73 14.68 18.61
CA PRO A 214 -3.40 15.02 18.11
C PRO A 214 -2.40 15.08 19.27
N VAL A 215 -1.24 14.46 19.07
CA VAL A 215 -0.11 14.48 20.01
C VAL A 215 1.14 14.97 19.30
N ARG A 216 2.09 15.52 20.06
CA ARG A 216 3.45 15.76 19.56
C ARG A 216 4.17 14.43 19.38
N ALA A 217 4.84 14.18 18.26
CA ALA A 217 5.54 12.89 18.03
C ALA A 217 6.56 12.59 19.13
N GLN A 218 7.32 13.59 19.59
CA GLN A 218 8.28 13.43 20.69
C GLN A 218 7.62 13.01 22.04
N ARG A 219 6.29 13.07 22.15
CA ARG A 219 5.52 12.65 23.32
C ARG A 219 4.71 11.37 23.10
N ALA A 220 4.86 10.74 21.93
CA ALA A 220 4.32 9.41 21.68
C ALA A 220 4.91 8.41 22.70
N PRO A 221 4.09 7.55 23.31
CA PRO A 221 4.61 6.52 24.21
C PRO A 221 5.58 5.56 23.48
N SER A 222 6.60 5.08 24.19
CA SER A 222 7.51 4.05 23.64
C SER A 222 6.80 2.68 23.55
N LEU A 223 7.21 1.87 22.57
CA LEU A 223 6.82 0.46 22.42
C LEU A 223 7.47 -0.46 23.46
N ASP A 224 8.62 -0.08 23.99
CA ASP A 224 9.45 -0.93 24.87
C ASP A 224 9.01 -0.88 26.33
N ARG A 225 8.01 -0.05 26.65
CA ARG A 225 7.44 0.09 27.99
C ARG A 225 6.04 -0.47 28.03
N LEU A 226 5.74 -1.24 29.07
CA LEU A 226 4.39 -1.74 29.36
C LEU A 226 3.76 -1.10 30.61
N ASP A 227 4.54 -0.32 31.35
CA ASP A 227 4.09 0.40 32.54
C ASP A 227 3.14 1.56 32.23
N VAL A 228 2.78 2.36 33.24
CA VAL A 228 1.89 3.52 33.11
C VAL A 228 2.30 4.52 32.02
N GLN A 229 3.58 4.57 31.62
CA GLN A 229 4.06 5.43 30.53
C GLN A 229 3.59 4.95 29.15
N ARG A 230 3.26 3.67 29.01
CA ARG A 230 2.60 3.11 27.82
C ARG A 230 1.20 3.70 27.62
N ARG A 231 0.57 4.14 28.72
CA ARG A 231 -0.77 4.72 28.80
C ARG A 231 -1.90 3.80 28.30
N ALA A 232 -1.64 2.49 28.11
CA ALA A 232 -2.64 1.55 27.62
C ALA A 232 -3.83 1.40 28.58
N SER A 233 -3.62 1.56 29.90
CA SER A 233 -4.65 1.45 30.93
C SER A 233 -5.57 2.68 31.05
N PHE A 234 -5.32 3.76 30.29
CA PHE A 234 -6.18 4.95 30.28
C PHE A 234 -7.12 4.93 29.08
N PRO A 235 -8.44 5.18 29.28
CA PRO A 235 -9.39 5.24 28.18
C PRO A 235 -9.30 6.54 27.35
N VAL A 236 -8.50 7.51 27.82
CA VAL A 236 -8.35 8.84 27.23
C VAL A 236 -6.89 9.14 26.89
N VAL A 237 -6.68 9.95 25.87
CA VAL A 237 -5.38 10.43 25.43
C VAL A 237 -5.15 11.83 26.01
N PHE A 238 -4.19 11.93 26.93
CA PHE A 238 -3.82 13.21 27.54
C PHE A 238 -2.96 14.04 26.59
N SER A 239 -3.59 14.91 25.81
CA SER A 239 -2.91 15.86 24.95
C SER A 239 -3.52 17.26 25.02
N ARG A 240 -2.67 18.28 24.82
CA ARG A 240 -3.10 19.68 24.70
C ARG A 240 -3.01 20.19 23.26
N SER A 241 -2.16 19.59 22.44
CA SER A 241 -1.91 19.98 21.05
C SER A 241 -1.09 18.91 20.32
N GLY A 242 -1.18 18.91 18.99
CA GLY A 242 -0.20 18.27 18.13
C GLY A 242 1.08 19.09 17.98
N ASP A 243 1.85 18.77 16.94
CA ASP A 243 3.09 19.46 16.58
C ASP A 243 2.86 20.85 15.96
N GLY A 244 1.76 21.03 15.21
CA GLY A 244 1.38 22.33 14.64
C GLY A 244 2.15 22.71 13.37
N ASP A 245 2.63 21.71 12.63
CA ASP A 245 3.41 21.83 11.39
C ASP A 245 2.63 21.34 10.15
N ASP A 246 1.34 21.04 10.29
CA ASP A 246 0.47 20.42 9.28
C ASP A 246 1.03 19.11 8.68
N GLY A 247 1.97 18.45 9.40
CA GLY A 247 2.69 17.27 8.93
C GLY A 247 3.87 17.55 8.00
N VAL A 248 4.28 18.81 7.80
CA VAL A 248 5.43 19.20 6.98
C VAL A 248 6.63 19.53 7.86
N LEU A 249 7.65 18.68 7.80
CA LEU A 249 8.87 18.79 8.61
C LEU A 249 9.86 19.80 8.02
N ALA A 250 10.03 19.78 6.70
CA ALA A 250 10.93 20.70 6.00
C ALA A 250 10.51 20.88 4.53
N ARG A 251 10.86 22.04 3.97
CA ARG A 251 10.84 22.31 2.54
C ARG A 251 12.17 22.93 2.13
N PHE A 252 12.77 22.41 1.08
CA PHE A 252 14.02 22.94 0.53
C PHE A 252 14.09 22.71 -0.98
N GLN A 253 15.04 23.36 -1.62
CA GLN A 253 15.38 23.11 -3.01
C GLN A 253 16.75 22.46 -3.09
N THR A 254 16.85 21.46 -3.93
CA THR A 254 18.12 20.78 -4.19
C THR A 254 18.99 21.62 -5.14
N ARG A 255 20.24 21.19 -5.36
CA ARG A 255 21.19 21.93 -6.22
C ARG A 255 20.74 22.07 -7.68
N ASP A 256 19.97 21.12 -8.20
CA ASP A 256 19.41 21.17 -9.55
C ASP A 256 18.05 21.90 -9.61
N GLY A 257 17.63 22.52 -8.50
CA GLY A 257 16.39 23.30 -8.42
C GLY A 257 15.14 22.45 -8.16
N THR A 258 15.27 21.14 -7.95
CA THR A 258 14.14 20.29 -7.59
C THR A 258 13.61 20.65 -6.21
N ASP A 259 12.30 20.94 -6.10
CA ASP A 259 11.63 21.14 -4.81
C ASP A 259 11.55 19.83 -4.01
N VAL A 260 11.82 19.88 -2.71
CA VAL A 260 11.70 18.73 -1.80
C VAL A 260 10.82 19.09 -0.62
N THR A 261 9.90 18.20 -0.30
CA THR A 261 9.09 18.29 0.92
C THR A 261 9.31 17.04 1.77
N LEU A 262 9.75 17.24 3.02
CA LEU A 262 9.81 16.19 4.03
C LEU A 262 8.54 16.24 4.88
N ARG A 263 7.83 15.13 4.94
CA ARG A 263 6.56 15.00 5.65
C ARG A 263 6.64 13.96 6.74
N ARG A 264 5.90 14.20 7.82
CA ARG A 264 5.76 13.25 8.93
C ARG A 264 4.87 12.09 8.51
N SER A 265 5.32 10.85 8.73
CA SER A 265 4.55 9.62 8.46
C SER A 265 4.48 8.79 9.75
N GLY A 266 3.73 9.31 10.73
CA GLY A 266 3.65 8.79 12.10
C GLY A 266 4.73 9.34 13.04
N ASP A 267 4.84 8.74 14.22
CA ASP A 267 5.84 9.04 15.26
C ASP A 267 7.22 8.40 15.00
N GLY A 268 7.34 7.61 13.94
CA GLY A 268 8.57 6.91 13.56
C GLY A 268 8.78 6.81 12.05
N GLY A 269 8.33 7.80 11.26
CA GLY A 269 8.52 7.79 9.82
C GLY A 269 8.57 9.17 9.19
N VAL A 270 9.34 9.27 8.11
CA VAL A 270 9.43 10.46 7.24
C VAL A 270 9.14 10.03 5.80
N LEU A 271 8.29 10.79 5.10
CA LEU A 271 8.05 10.66 3.66
C LEU A 271 8.74 11.83 2.97
N ILE A 272 9.76 11.55 2.16
CA ILE A 272 10.38 12.55 1.28
C ILE A 272 9.66 12.56 -0.07
N GLU A 273 9.37 13.74 -0.59
CA GLU A 273 8.66 13.95 -1.85
C GLU A 273 9.41 14.92 -2.77
N TYR A 274 9.55 14.56 -4.05
CA TYR A 274 10.34 15.32 -5.03
C TYR A 274 9.51 15.98 -6.13
N GLY A 275 9.76 17.27 -6.36
CA GLY A 275 9.18 18.05 -7.45
C GLY A 275 7.69 18.34 -7.30
N PRO A 276 7.01 18.79 -8.35
CA PRO A 276 5.55 18.91 -8.36
C PRO A 276 4.85 17.54 -8.40
N MET A 277 3.53 17.53 -8.20
CA MET A 277 2.70 16.33 -8.30
C MET A 277 2.44 15.97 -9.77
N LEU A 278 3.51 15.52 -10.45
CA LEU A 278 3.52 15.06 -11.84
C LEU A 278 4.20 13.69 -11.93
N LEU A 279 3.83 12.91 -12.96
CA LEU A 279 4.56 11.70 -13.30
C LEU A 279 5.84 12.06 -14.06
N ASP A 280 6.94 12.17 -13.31
CA ASP A 280 8.27 12.46 -13.84
C ASP A 280 9.27 11.34 -13.46
N LEU A 281 9.82 10.67 -14.48
CA LEU A 281 10.79 9.59 -14.29
C LEU A 281 12.12 10.10 -13.75
N ALA A 282 12.44 11.39 -13.90
CA ALA A 282 13.58 12.02 -13.26
C ALA A 282 13.40 11.99 -11.73
N MET A 283 12.24 12.43 -11.24
CA MET A 283 11.93 12.39 -9.79
C MET A 283 11.99 10.95 -9.27
N ARG A 284 11.51 9.97 -10.04
CA ARG A 284 11.63 8.57 -9.66
C ARG A 284 13.08 8.08 -9.62
N ALA A 285 13.91 8.46 -10.58
CA ALA A 285 15.33 8.12 -10.58
C ALA A 285 16.04 8.69 -9.35
N ARG A 286 15.73 9.94 -8.97
CA ARG A 286 16.27 10.56 -7.75
C ARG A 286 15.87 9.80 -6.48
N VAL A 287 14.61 9.41 -6.36
CA VAL A 287 14.12 8.52 -5.27
C VAL A 287 14.95 7.25 -5.18
N HIS A 288 15.30 6.65 -6.33
CA HIS A 288 16.08 5.42 -6.36
C HIS A 288 17.49 5.60 -5.81
N VAL A 289 18.15 6.66 -6.25
CA VAL A 289 19.54 6.93 -5.84
C VAL A 289 19.60 7.25 -4.35
N LEU A 290 18.61 7.97 -3.82
CA LEU A 290 18.49 8.15 -2.37
C LEU A 290 18.31 6.80 -1.65
N TYR A 291 17.42 5.94 -2.16
CA TYR A 291 17.19 4.61 -1.60
C TYR A 291 18.46 3.75 -1.61
N GLU A 292 19.21 3.72 -2.71
CA GLU A 292 20.48 2.99 -2.82
C GLU A 292 21.54 3.53 -1.87
N GLU A 293 21.66 4.86 -1.76
CA GLU A 293 22.64 5.49 -0.89
C GLU A 293 22.33 5.25 0.60
N LEU A 294 21.06 5.33 1.00
CA LEU A 294 20.63 4.97 2.36
C LEU A 294 20.88 3.49 2.66
N SER A 295 20.55 2.60 1.71
CA SER A 295 20.79 1.16 1.82
C SER A 295 22.27 0.85 1.99
N ARG A 296 23.14 1.51 1.20
CA ARG A 296 24.59 1.36 1.27
C ARG A 296 25.17 1.87 2.59
N ARG A 297 24.61 2.94 3.17
CA ARG A 297 25.07 3.50 4.45
C ARG A 297 24.67 2.63 5.66
N GLY A 298 23.58 1.87 5.57
CA GLY A 298 23.14 0.98 6.65
C GLY A 298 22.93 1.73 7.98
N ILE A 299 22.16 2.81 7.92
CA ILE A 299 22.01 3.76 9.04
C ILE A 299 21.27 3.10 10.19
N ASP A 300 21.91 3.11 11.36
CA ASP A 300 21.36 2.51 12.55
C ASP A 300 20.06 3.18 12.99
N GLY A 301 19.04 2.37 13.25
CA GLY A 301 17.70 2.85 13.60
C GLY A 301 16.72 2.98 12.43
N ILE A 302 17.16 3.00 11.17
CA ILE A 302 16.23 2.86 10.02
C ILE A 302 15.74 1.41 9.98
N THR A 303 14.41 1.23 9.96
CA THR A 303 13.77 -0.10 10.00
C THR A 303 13.23 -0.54 8.66
N GLU A 304 12.76 0.40 7.83
CA GLU A 304 12.12 0.08 6.56
C GLU A 304 12.24 1.28 5.60
N MET A 305 12.41 0.98 4.31
CA MET A 305 12.41 1.97 3.24
C MET A 305 11.53 1.49 2.10
N VAL A 306 10.54 2.30 1.72
CA VAL A 306 9.56 1.94 0.67
C VAL A 306 9.49 3.06 -0.36
N PRO A 307 10.01 2.87 -1.59
CA PRO A 307 9.92 3.84 -2.66
C PRO A 307 8.52 3.84 -3.29
N GLY A 308 7.98 5.05 -3.48
CA GLY A 308 6.82 5.33 -4.32
C GLY A 308 7.22 5.86 -5.70
N VAL A 309 6.26 6.48 -6.40
CA VAL A 309 6.49 7.07 -7.73
C VAL A 309 7.45 8.25 -7.67
N ARG A 310 7.23 9.18 -6.74
CA ARG A 310 8.03 10.42 -6.58
C ARG A 310 8.41 10.68 -5.12
N SER A 311 8.42 9.61 -4.33
CA SER A 311 8.63 9.70 -2.89
C SER A 311 9.36 8.47 -2.36
N LEU A 312 9.99 8.63 -1.20
CA LEU A 312 10.55 7.53 -0.41
C LEU A 312 10.02 7.66 1.01
N GLN A 313 9.39 6.61 1.52
CA GLN A 313 9.10 6.51 2.94
C GLN A 313 10.28 5.85 3.65
N VAL A 314 10.72 6.46 4.74
CA VAL A 314 11.74 5.93 5.64
C VAL A 314 11.12 5.79 7.03
N GLN A 315 10.90 4.55 7.47
CA GLN A 315 10.51 4.25 8.85
C GLN A 315 11.77 4.00 9.68
N PHE A 316 11.73 4.43 10.94
CA PHE A 316 12.82 4.28 11.89
C PHE A 316 12.31 3.91 13.27
N ASP A 317 13.19 3.46 14.16
CA ASP A 317 12.93 3.24 15.58
C ASP A 317 13.14 4.54 16.37
N PRO A 318 12.08 5.17 16.93
CA PRO A 318 12.19 6.41 17.68
C PRO A 318 13.02 6.32 18.96
N SER A 319 13.33 5.10 19.44
CA SER A 319 14.22 4.89 20.58
C SER A 319 15.71 5.04 20.21
N ARG A 320 16.03 4.97 18.90
CA ARG A 320 17.39 4.96 18.37
C ARG A 320 17.71 6.19 17.53
N LEU A 321 16.71 6.74 16.84
CA LEU A 321 16.84 7.90 15.97
C LEU A 321 15.63 8.83 16.19
N SER A 322 15.84 10.14 16.28
CA SER A 322 14.75 11.12 16.35
C SER A 322 14.30 11.56 14.96
N ILE A 323 13.08 12.10 14.87
CA ILE A 323 12.53 12.64 13.63
C ILE A 323 13.36 13.82 13.10
N ASP A 324 13.90 14.64 14.00
CA ASP A 324 14.72 15.81 13.65
C ASP A 324 16.06 15.35 13.06
N GLU A 325 16.74 14.39 13.71
CA GLU A 325 17.98 13.78 13.20
C GLU A 325 17.77 13.13 11.83
N LEU A 326 16.68 12.38 11.63
CA LEU A 326 16.38 11.78 10.33
C LEU A 326 16.08 12.84 9.26
N THR A 327 15.36 13.90 9.60
CA THR A 327 15.03 15.00 8.67
C THR A 327 16.31 15.70 8.21
N GLU A 328 17.22 16.04 9.12
CA GLU A 328 18.51 16.64 8.80
C GLU A 328 19.39 15.70 7.98
N LEU A 329 19.44 14.41 8.34
CA LEU A 329 20.19 13.40 7.62
C LEU A 329 19.70 13.23 6.17
N LEU A 330 18.39 13.15 5.95
CA LEU A 330 17.81 13.02 4.61
C LEU A 330 18.10 14.25 3.75
N ALA A 331 17.95 15.46 4.31
CA ALA A 331 18.29 16.69 3.61
C ALA A 331 19.79 16.75 3.24
N GLY A 332 20.68 16.40 4.20
CA GLY A 332 22.12 16.39 3.98
C GLY A 332 22.60 15.33 2.98
N ILE A 333 21.97 14.15 2.94
CA ILE A 333 22.28 13.12 1.93
C ILE A 333 21.86 13.61 0.55
N ASP A 334 20.65 14.18 0.43
CA ASP A 334 20.12 14.63 -0.86
C ASP A 334 21.04 15.68 -1.53
N GLU A 335 21.64 16.59 -0.74
CA GLU A 335 22.61 17.58 -1.24
C GLU A 335 23.85 16.97 -1.89
N THR A 336 24.17 15.71 -1.56
CA THR A 336 25.35 14.99 -2.08
C THR A 336 25.04 14.11 -3.27
N LEU A 337 23.76 13.95 -3.62
CA LEU A 337 23.36 13.08 -4.72
C LEU A 337 23.75 13.68 -6.09
N PRO A 338 24.07 12.83 -7.07
CA PRO A 338 24.31 13.28 -8.44
C PRO A 338 23.07 13.92 -9.06
N ALA A 339 23.30 14.77 -10.07
CA ALA A 339 22.22 15.39 -10.83
C ALA A 339 21.38 14.32 -11.54
N THR A 340 20.07 14.54 -11.53
CA THR A 340 19.09 13.56 -12.00
C THR A 340 19.32 13.17 -13.47
N GLU A 341 19.67 14.14 -14.31
CA GLU A 341 19.96 13.98 -15.75
C GLU A 341 21.19 13.10 -16.08
N GLN A 342 21.97 12.68 -15.08
CA GLN A 342 23.15 11.82 -15.26
C GLN A 342 22.91 10.38 -14.79
N LEU A 343 21.69 10.08 -14.34
CA LEU A 343 21.40 8.81 -13.70
C LEU A 343 21.25 7.69 -14.72
N VAL A 344 22.03 6.63 -14.50
CA VAL A 344 21.93 5.35 -15.19
C VAL A 344 21.80 4.28 -14.12
N VAL A 345 20.76 3.46 -14.23
CA VAL A 345 20.41 2.45 -13.21
C VAL A 345 20.29 1.07 -13.85
N PRO A 346 20.62 -0.02 -13.13
CA PRO A 346 20.33 -1.37 -13.59
C PRO A 346 18.83 -1.53 -13.88
N SER A 347 18.50 -2.17 -15.00
CA SER A 347 17.12 -2.25 -15.49
C SER A 347 16.99 -3.45 -16.40
N ARG A 348 16.41 -4.54 -15.87
CA ARG A 348 16.21 -5.78 -16.62
C ARG A 348 15.02 -5.63 -17.55
N GLU A 349 15.09 -6.25 -18.72
CA GLU A 349 13.92 -6.46 -19.55
C GLU A 349 13.24 -7.74 -19.11
N VAL A 350 11.95 -7.66 -18.76
CA VAL A 350 11.17 -8.78 -18.25
C VAL A 350 9.99 -9.00 -19.20
N ARG A 351 10.03 -10.08 -19.97
CA ARG A 351 9.06 -10.33 -21.04
C ARG A 351 8.07 -11.42 -20.62
N LEU A 352 6.81 -11.00 -20.40
CA LEU A 352 5.77 -11.83 -19.80
C LEU A 352 4.68 -12.23 -20.82
N PRO A 353 4.10 -13.43 -20.71
CA PRO A 353 2.94 -13.82 -21.50
C PRO A 353 1.71 -13.00 -21.07
N LEU A 354 0.90 -12.54 -22.02
CA LEU A 354 -0.38 -11.89 -21.73
C LEU A 354 -1.51 -12.57 -22.50
N SER A 355 -2.52 -13.04 -21.78
CA SER A 355 -3.83 -13.39 -22.34
C SER A 355 -4.66 -12.11 -22.43
N TRP A 356 -4.82 -11.58 -23.64
CA TRP A 356 -5.63 -10.39 -23.91
C TRP A 356 -7.11 -10.66 -23.66
N ASP A 357 -7.79 -9.72 -22.98
CA ASP A 357 -9.24 -9.82 -22.69
C ASP A 357 -9.62 -11.16 -22.03
N ASP A 358 -8.81 -11.58 -21.05
CA ASP A 358 -8.85 -12.93 -20.46
C ASP A 358 -10.21 -13.25 -19.81
N PRO A 359 -10.75 -14.48 -19.94
CA PRO A 359 -12.04 -14.88 -19.36
C PRO A 359 -12.17 -14.63 -17.85
N SER A 360 -11.07 -14.74 -17.09
CA SER A 360 -11.13 -14.49 -15.64
C SER A 360 -11.34 -13.01 -15.29
N THR A 361 -10.90 -12.09 -16.16
CA THR A 361 -11.19 -10.66 -16.01
C THR A 361 -12.65 -10.35 -16.28
N HIS A 362 -13.28 -11.05 -17.24
CA HIS A 362 -14.73 -10.94 -17.50
C HIS A 362 -15.54 -11.43 -16.31
N GLU A 363 -15.12 -12.52 -15.67
CA GLU A 363 -15.76 -13.00 -14.43
C GLU A 363 -15.70 -11.93 -13.34
N ALA A 364 -14.55 -11.26 -13.16
CA ALA A 364 -14.41 -10.19 -12.17
C ALA A 364 -15.34 -9.01 -12.47
N ILE A 365 -15.45 -8.60 -13.74
CA ILE A 365 -16.37 -7.53 -14.18
C ILE A 365 -17.82 -7.94 -13.94
N GLN A 366 -18.20 -9.18 -14.27
CA GLN A 366 -19.55 -9.70 -14.03
C GLN A 366 -19.87 -9.69 -12.52
N ARG A 367 -18.98 -10.21 -11.67
CA ARG A 367 -19.16 -10.19 -10.21
C ARG A 367 -19.35 -8.75 -9.69
N TYR A 368 -18.56 -7.81 -10.20
CA TYR A 368 -18.68 -6.38 -9.87
C TYR A 368 -20.03 -5.80 -10.29
N MET A 369 -20.49 -6.07 -11.51
CA MET A 369 -21.77 -5.57 -11.99
C MET A 369 -22.94 -6.11 -11.17
N HIS A 370 -22.92 -7.40 -10.80
CA HIS A 370 -24.00 -8.02 -10.02
C HIS A 370 -24.01 -7.59 -8.56
N GLY A 371 -22.84 -7.48 -7.93
CA GLY A 371 -22.73 -7.31 -6.47
C GLY A 371 -22.43 -5.88 -6.02
N VAL A 372 -21.97 -5.01 -6.91
CA VAL A 372 -21.44 -3.69 -6.55
C VAL A 372 -22.09 -2.58 -7.38
N ARG A 373 -21.84 -2.56 -8.69
CA ARG A 373 -22.30 -1.47 -9.56
C ARG A 373 -22.36 -1.83 -11.04
N ALA A 374 -23.55 -2.15 -11.53
CA ALA A 374 -23.78 -2.53 -12.92
C ALA A 374 -23.66 -1.37 -13.92
N ASP A 375 -23.95 -0.14 -13.50
CA ASP A 375 -24.13 1.03 -14.36
C ASP A 375 -22.88 1.92 -14.44
N ALA A 376 -21.73 1.41 -13.99
CA ALA A 376 -20.49 2.16 -14.03
C ALA A 376 -20.04 2.40 -15.50
N PRO A 377 -19.49 3.59 -15.84
CA PRO A 377 -19.11 3.91 -17.23
C PRO A 377 -18.09 2.97 -17.89
N TRP A 378 -17.30 2.25 -17.08
CA TRP A 378 -16.31 1.27 -17.52
C TRP A 378 -16.87 -0.16 -17.69
N CYS A 379 -18.15 -0.37 -17.36
CA CYS A 379 -18.87 -1.62 -17.55
C CYS A 379 -19.73 -1.56 -18.84
N PRO A 380 -19.94 -2.70 -19.52
CA PRO A 380 -19.50 -4.05 -19.18
C PRO A 380 -18.08 -4.40 -19.65
N TRP A 381 -17.36 -3.48 -20.31
CA TRP A 381 -16.11 -3.82 -20.99
C TRP A 381 -15.02 -2.77 -20.78
N ASN A 382 -14.01 -3.12 -19.99
CA ASN A 382 -12.94 -2.20 -19.60
C ASN A 382 -12.07 -1.77 -20.78
N ILE A 383 -11.78 -2.65 -21.74
CA ILE A 383 -10.95 -2.34 -22.90
C ILE A 383 -11.63 -1.32 -23.82
N GLU A 384 -12.95 -1.45 -24.04
CA GLU A 384 -13.70 -0.45 -24.80
C GLU A 384 -13.73 0.90 -24.07
N PHE A 385 -13.85 0.88 -22.75
CA PHE A 385 -13.73 2.10 -21.95
C PHE A 385 -12.35 2.75 -22.11
N ILE A 386 -11.27 1.97 -22.03
CA ILE A 386 -9.90 2.45 -22.25
C ILE A 386 -9.77 3.10 -23.63
N ARG A 387 -10.27 2.46 -24.69
CA ARG A 387 -10.31 3.02 -26.04
C ARG A 387 -11.03 4.37 -26.05
N ARG A 388 -12.25 4.41 -25.49
CA ARG A 388 -13.14 5.59 -25.54
C ARG A 388 -12.52 6.78 -24.82
N ILE A 389 -12.07 6.59 -23.57
CA ILE A 389 -11.54 7.69 -22.74
C ILE A 389 -10.21 8.24 -23.27
N ASN A 390 -9.46 7.45 -24.05
CA ASN A 390 -8.21 7.86 -24.69
C ASN A 390 -8.39 8.35 -26.13
N GLY A 391 -9.61 8.36 -26.67
CA GLY A 391 -9.89 8.85 -28.02
C GLY A 391 -9.28 7.98 -29.13
N LEU A 392 -9.11 6.68 -28.88
CA LEU A 392 -8.53 5.74 -29.84
C LEU A 392 -9.56 5.27 -30.87
N ALA A 393 -9.07 4.99 -32.08
CA ALA A 393 -9.92 4.67 -33.24
C ALA A 393 -10.74 3.40 -33.01
N ASP A 394 -10.11 2.35 -32.48
CA ASP A 394 -10.70 1.04 -32.24
C ASP A 394 -9.99 0.33 -31.07
N VAL A 395 -10.50 -0.86 -30.73
CA VAL A 395 -9.92 -1.69 -29.66
C VAL A 395 -8.55 -2.25 -30.04
N GLU A 396 -8.27 -2.41 -31.34
CA GLU A 396 -6.98 -2.89 -31.82
C GLU A 396 -5.87 -1.88 -31.50
N ALA A 397 -6.14 -0.58 -31.60
CA ALA A 397 -5.20 0.45 -31.16
C ALA A 397 -4.85 0.35 -29.66
N VAL A 398 -5.78 -0.10 -28.81
CA VAL A 398 -5.48 -0.38 -27.39
C VAL A 398 -4.54 -1.58 -27.27
N HIS A 399 -4.84 -2.66 -28.01
CA HIS A 399 -4.02 -3.86 -28.06
C HIS A 399 -2.58 -3.52 -28.50
N ASP A 400 -2.42 -2.82 -29.61
CA ASP A 400 -1.11 -2.45 -30.16
C ASP A 400 -0.30 -1.59 -29.19
N ILE A 401 -0.94 -0.64 -28.50
CA ILE A 401 -0.27 0.16 -27.47
C ILE A 401 0.16 -0.72 -26.29
N VAL A 402 -0.69 -1.62 -25.81
CA VAL A 402 -0.37 -2.47 -24.65
C VAL A 402 0.78 -3.43 -24.95
N TYR A 403 0.80 -4.05 -26.13
CA TYR A 403 1.87 -4.96 -26.54
C TYR A 403 3.13 -4.24 -27.04
N GLY A 404 3.00 -3.01 -27.54
CA GLY A 404 4.12 -2.17 -27.99
C GLY A 404 4.81 -1.39 -26.87
N ALA A 405 4.26 -1.38 -25.66
CA ALA A 405 4.80 -0.64 -24.53
C ALA A 405 5.93 -1.37 -23.81
N GLN A 406 6.90 -0.59 -23.33
CA GLN A 406 7.82 -1.00 -22.28
C GLN A 406 7.44 -0.27 -20.99
N TYR A 407 6.99 -1.03 -19.99
CA TYR A 407 6.52 -0.51 -18.71
C TYR A 407 7.64 -0.52 -17.68
N LEU A 408 8.11 0.66 -17.28
CA LEU A 408 9.12 0.80 -16.24
C LEU A 408 8.49 0.63 -14.86
N VAL A 409 8.96 -0.33 -14.07
CA VAL A 409 8.53 -0.58 -12.70
C VAL A 409 9.04 0.53 -11.78
N LEU A 410 8.13 1.34 -11.26
CA LEU A 410 8.43 2.45 -10.36
C LEU A 410 8.41 1.98 -8.89
N GLY A 411 7.50 1.09 -8.52
CA GLY A 411 7.38 0.60 -7.15
C GLY A 411 6.80 -0.81 -7.12
N LEU A 412 6.80 -1.42 -5.94
CA LEU A 412 6.29 -2.76 -5.70
C LEU A 412 5.29 -2.72 -4.53
N GLY A 413 4.30 -3.61 -4.57
CA GLY A 413 3.23 -3.68 -3.59
C GLY A 413 2.06 -2.72 -3.87
N ASP A 414 1.75 -2.43 -5.14
CA ASP A 414 0.53 -1.72 -5.60
C ASP A 414 -0.41 -2.70 -6.35
N VAL A 415 -1.21 -3.54 -5.67
CA VAL A 415 -1.23 -3.74 -4.22
C VAL A 415 -0.81 -5.18 -3.88
N TYR A 416 -0.02 -5.32 -2.82
CA TYR A 416 0.47 -6.59 -2.24
C TYR A 416 1.46 -7.38 -3.11
N LEU A 417 2.19 -8.29 -2.46
CA LEU A 417 2.99 -9.38 -3.06
C LEU A 417 3.75 -9.05 -4.34
N GLY A 418 4.57 -8.00 -4.33
CA GLY A 418 5.41 -7.65 -5.48
C GLY A 418 4.63 -7.13 -6.70
N ALA A 419 3.34 -6.81 -6.56
CA ALA A 419 2.55 -6.17 -7.61
C ALA A 419 3.23 -4.84 -8.02
N PRO A 420 3.60 -4.64 -9.29
CA PRO A 420 4.29 -3.43 -9.70
C PRO A 420 3.31 -2.26 -9.82
N VAL A 421 3.75 -1.06 -9.47
CA VAL A 421 3.26 0.16 -10.12
C VAL A 421 4.25 0.49 -11.23
N ALA A 422 3.81 0.40 -12.47
CA ALA A 422 4.66 0.62 -13.64
C ALA A 422 4.03 1.62 -14.61
N THR A 423 4.85 2.30 -15.41
CA THR A 423 4.33 3.22 -16.45
C THR A 423 5.10 3.05 -17.75
N PRO A 424 4.44 3.19 -18.92
CA PRO A 424 5.13 3.20 -20.20
C PRO A 424 6.22 4.27 -20.28
N LEU A 425 7.39 3.88 -20.78
CA LEU A 425 8.48 4.79 -21.09
C LEU A 425 8.04 5.83 -22.12
N ASP A 426 7.53 5.37 -23.27
CA ASP A 426 6.95 6.25 -24.29
C ASP A 426 5.64 6.90 -23.77
N PRO A 427 5.57 8.23 -23.64
CA PRO A 427 4.35 8.92 -23.22
C PRO A 427 3.15 8.66 -24.14
N ARG A 428 3.36 8.27 -25.40
CA ARG A 428 2.31 7.90 -26.36
C ARG A 428 1.65 6.56 -26.02
N HIS A 429 2.28 5.75 -25.16
CA HIS A 429 1.73 4.49 -24.69
C HIS A 429 1.04 4.59 -23.32
N ARG A 430 1.08 5.76 -22.67
CA ARG A 430 0.43 6.00 -21.37
C ARG A 430 -1.06 6.18 -21.54
N LEU A 431 -1.77 5.05 -21.65
CA LEU A 431 -3.24 5.04 -21.61
C LEU A 431 -3.70 5.50 -20.23
N VAL A 432 -4.46 6.60 -20.18
CA VAL A 432 -4.97 7.19 -18.94
C VAL A 432 -6.38 6.68 -18.69
N THR A 433 -6.65 6.19 -17.48
CA THR A 433 -7.97 5.71 -17.07
C THR A 433 -8.34 6.22 -15.68
N THR A 434 -9.59 6.03 -15.27
CA THR A 434 -9.94 6.12 -13.85
C THR A 434 -9.78 4.77 -13.15
N LYS A 435 -9.44 4.79 -11.86
CA LYS A 435 -9.67 3.65 -10.97
C LYS A 435 -11.19 3.46 -10.77
N TYR A 436 -11.63 2.23 -10.50
CA TYR A 436 -13.03 1.88 -10.21
C TYR A 436 -13.56 2.68 -9.01
N ASN A 437 -14.83 3.07 -9.08
CA ASN A 437 -15.54 3.72 -7.99
C ASN A 437 -16.96 3.14 -7.79
N PRO A 438 -17.21 2.40 -6.69
CA PRO A 438 -16.22 1.88 -5.72
C PRO A 438 -15.33 0.78 -6.33
N ALA A 439 -14.22 0.43 -5.66
CA ALA A 439 -13.30 -0.62 -6.12
C ALA A 439 -13.96 -2.03 -6.14
N ARG A 440 -13.42 -2.95 -6.94
CA ARG A 440 -13.86 -4.35 -6.93
C ARG A 440 -13.48 -5.04 -5.63
N THR A 441 -14.34 -5.93 -5.17
CA THR A 441 -14.08 -6.81 -4.02
C THR A 441 -13.25 -8.03 -4.37
N TRP A 442 -13.20 -8.42 -5.65
CA TRP A 442 -12.39 -9.54 -6.14
C TRP A 442 -11.79 -9.25 -7.52
N THR A 443 -10.52 -9.59 -7.66
CA THR A 443 -9.67 -9.50 -8.85
C THR A 443 -8.85 -10.79 -8.91
N PRO A 444 -8.79 -11.48 -10.05
CA PRO A 444 -8.01 -12.70 -10.16
C PRO A 444 -6.52 -12.41 -10.07
N GLU A 445 -5.78 -13.36 -9.51
CA GLU A 445 -4.33 -13.30 -9.40
C GLU A 445 -3.69 -13.11 -10.79
N ASN A 446 -2.76 -12.15 -10.86
CA ASN A 446 -2.01 -11.69 -12.01
C ASN A 446 -2.86 -11.19 -13.17
N ALA A 447 -4.09 -10.73 -12.87
CA ALA A 447 -4.75 -9.80 -13.76
C ALA A 447 -3.82 -8.61 -14.03
N VAL A 448 -3.85 -8.11 -15.26
CA VAL A 448 -3.13 -6.91 -15.66
C VAL A 448 -4.16 -5.82 -15.86
N GLY A 449 -3.92 -4.66 -15.24
CA GLY A 449 -4.83 -3.53 -15.35
C GLY A 449 -4.13 -2.18 -15.43
N ILE A 450 -4.88 -1.18 -15.89
CA ILE A 450 -4.45 0.21 -16.04
C ILE A 450 -5.33 1.11 -15.16
N GLY A 451 -4.70 1.95 -14.33
CA GLY A 451 -5.35 2.89 -13.42
C GLY A 451 -4.59 4.21 -13.38
N GLY A 452 -5.22 5.32 -13.75
CA GLY A 452 -4.46 6.54 -14.06
C GLY A 452 -3.54 6.28 -15.24
N ALA A 453 -2.29 6.75 -15.19
CA ALA A 453 -1.24 6.46 -16.16
C ALA A 453 -0.38 5.21 -15.80
N TYR A 454 -0.87 4.36 -14.88
CA TYR A 454 -0.11 3.24 -14.33
C TYR A 454 -0.67 1.89 -14.74
N MET A 455 0.22 0.92 -14.88
CA MET A 455 -0.06 -0.49 -15.05
C MET A 455 0.29 -1.25 -13.77
N CYS A 456 -0.56 -2.21 -13.41
CA CYS A 456 -0.35 -3.14 -12.30
C CYS A 456 -0.56 -4.59 -12.75
N ILE A 457 0.22 -5.50 -12.13
CA ILE A 457 -0.01 -6.95 -12.15
C ILE A 457 -0.37 -7.38 -10.74
N TYR A 458 -1.62 -7.81 -10.50
CA TYR A 458 -2.08 -8.16 -9.15
C TYR A 458 -1.33 -9.40 -8.62
N GLY A 459 -0.53 -9.26 -7.57
CA GLY A 459 0.33 -10.35 -7.06
C GLY A 459 -0.42 -11.51 -6.39
N MET A 460 -1.69 -11.28 -6.04
CA MET A 460 -2.58 -12.23 -5.38
C MET A 460 -4.04 -11.98 -5.78
N GLU A 461 -4.93 -12.92 -5.45
CA GLU A 461 -6.36 -12.63 -5.49
C GLU A 461 -6.74 -11.63 -4.40
N GLY A 462 -7.61 -10.66 -4.72
CA GLY A 462 -8.01 -9.65 -3.75
C GLY A 462 -8.81 -8.49 -4.34
N PRO A 463 -9.06 -7.43 -3.55
CA PRO A 463 -9.70 -6.22 -4.05
C PRO A 463 -8.82 -5.51 -5.09
N GLY A 464 -9.43 -4.75 -6.00
CA GLY A 464 -8.67 -4.06 -7.05
C GLY A 464 -9.45 -2.94 -7.74
N GLY A 465 -8.73 -1.91 -8.17
CA GLY A 465 -9.31 -0.69 -8.75
C GLY A 465 -8.99 -0.45 -10.23
N TYR A 466 -8.04 -1.16 -10.82
CA TYR A 466 -7.54 -0.83 -12.16
C TYR A 466 -8.43 -1.44 -13.25
N GLN A 467 -8.51 -0.81 -14.41
CA GLN A 467 -9.24 -1.28 -15.59
C GLN A 467 -8.51 -2.45 -16.24
N PHE A 468 -9.16 -3.58 -16.47
CA PHE A 468 -8.49 -4.78 -17.00
C PHE A 468 -8.11 -4.66 -18.47
N VAL A 469 -6.96 -5.23 -18.81
CA VAL A 469 -6.53 -5.50 -20.19
C VAL A 469 -6.30 -6.99 -20.46
N GLY A 470 -6.00 -7.78 -19.42
CA GLY A 470 -5.71 -9.21 -19.59
C GLY A 470 -5.22 -9.87 -18.32
N ARG A 471 -4.54 -11.01 -18.47
CA ARG A 471 -3.92 -11.77 -17.37
C ARG A 471 -2.57 -12.35 -17.77
N THR A 472 -1.65 -12.44 -16.82
CA THR A 472 -0.29 -12.97 -17.02
C THR A 472 0.03 -14.11 -16.02
N THR A 473 1.28 -14.57 -16.00
CA THR A 473 1.81 -15.55 -15.04
C THR A 473 2.13 -14.91 -13.69
N GLN A 474 2.44 -15.74 -12.71
CA GLN A 474 2.69 -15.35 -11.34
C GLN A 474 3.94 -14.46 -11.23
N VAL A 475 3.79 -13.31 -10.59
CA VAL A 475 4.90 -12.42 -10.18
C VAL A 475 5.34 -12.64 -8.73
N TRP A 476 4.67 -13.56 -8.02
CA TRP A 476 4.98 -14.02 -6.67
C TRP A 476 5.20 -15.55 -6.65
N ASN A 477 6.27 -15.99 -5.99
CA ASN A 477 6.58 -17.40 -5.81
C ASN A 477 5.91 -17.96 -4.54
N HIS A 478 4.72 -18.54 -4.71
CA HIS A 478 3.99 -19.23 -3.63
C HIS A 478 4.66 -20.49 -3.09
N ARG A 479 5.79 -20.93 -3.67
CA ARG A 479 6.56 -22.08 -3.18
C ARG A 479 7.68 -21.68 -2.23
N HIS A 480 7.92 -20.39 -2.05
CA HIS A 480 8.93 -19.87 -1.14
C HIS A 480 8.84 -20.58 0.23
N PRO A 481 9.96 -21.04 0.81
CA PRO A 481 11.36 -20.74 0.46
C PRO A 481 11.97 -21.62 -0.64
N ARG A 482 11.20 -22.47 -1.32
CA ARG A 482 11.71 -23.25 -2.45
C ARG A 482 11.89 -22.35 -3.68
N ASP A 483 13.04 -22.50 -4.33
CA ASP A 483 13.32 -21.85 -5.61
C ASP A 483 12.27 -22.22 -6.67
N ALA A 484 12.05 -21.30 -7.60
CA ALA A 484 11.13 -21.46 -8.71
C ALA A 484 11.69 -20.71 -9.93
N GLY A 485 12.05 -21.43 -10.99
CA GLY A 485 12.41 -20.85 -12.30
C GLY A 485 13.26 -19.58 -12.22
N SER A 486 12.72 -18.48 -12.75
CA SER A 486 13.37 -17.17 -12.90
C SER A 486 13.31 -16.27 -11.66
N PHE A 487 12.77 -16.76 -10.54
CA PHE A 487 12.78 -16.02 -9.27
C PHE A 487 14.18 -16.07 -8.64
N GLU A 488 14.63 -14.94 -8.11
CA GLU A 488 15.91 -14.87 -7.40
C GLU A 488 15.87 -15.73 -6.12
N PRO A 489 16.89 -16.56 -5.85
CA PRO A 489 16.93 -17.37 -4.62
C PRO A 489 16.76 -16.52 -3.36
N GLY A 490 15.90 -16.95 -2.46
CA GLY A 490 15.57 -16.23 -1.22
C GLY A 490 14.57 -15.08 -1.41
N THR A 491 14.15 -14.75 -2.64
CA THR A 491 13.24 -13.65 -2.92
C THR A 491 11.95 -14.14 -3.59
N PRO A 492 10.77 -13.94 -2.97
CA PRO A 492 9.52 -14.43 -3.55
C PRO A 492 8.92 -13.50 -4.62
N TRP A 493 9.38 -12.27 -4.78
CA TRP A 493 8.91 -11.36 -5.84
C TRP A 493 9.79 -11.44 -7.09
N LEU A 494 9.17 -11.54 -8.27
CA LEU A 494 9.89 -11.64 -9.55
C LEU A 494 10.53 -10.30 -9.98
N LEU A 495 9.76 -9.22 -9.80
CA LEU A 495 10.05 -7.91 -10.35
C LEU A 495 10.89 -7.06 -9.37
N ARG A 496 11.77 -6.23 -9.92
CA ARG A 496 12.62 -5.27 -9.21
C ARG A 496 12.28 -3.86 -9.64
N TYR A 497 12.70 -2.88 -8.84
CA TYR A 497 12.64 -1.48 -9.25
C TYR A 497 13.42 -1.29 -10.57
N PHE A 498 12.86 -0.48 -11.47
CA PHE A 498 13.38 -0.21 -12.82
C PHE A 498 13.39 -1.40 -13.78
N ASP A 499 12.81 -2.56 -13.47
CA ASP A 499 12.54 -3.52 -14.53
C ASP A 499 11.65 -2.91 -15.61
N ARG A 500 11.91 -3.27 -16.88
CA ARG A 500 11.10 -2.90 -18.04
C ARG A 500 10.27 -4.10 -18.47
N ILE A 501 9.00 -4.07 -18.12
CA ILE A 501 8.07 -5.14 -18.48
C ILE A 501 7.64 -4.94 -19.93
N SER A 502 7.62 -6.02 -20.71
CA SER A 502 6.97 -6.10 -22.01
C SER A 502 6.12 -7.35 -22.09
N PHE A 503 5.12 -7.36 -22.97
CA PHE A 503 4.21 -8.49 -23.11
C PHE A 503 4.35 -9.16 -24.47
N TYR A 504 4.11 -10.47 -24.51
CA TYR A 504 3.88 -11.21 -25.75
C TYR A 504 2.54 -11.94 -25.69
N PRO A 505 1.81 -12.01 -26.81
CA PRO A 505 0.44 -12.53 -26.81
C PRO A 505 0.45 -14.06 -26.65
N VAL A 506 -0.43 -14.56 -25.78
CA VAL A 506 -0.77 -15.98 -25.66
C VAL A 506 -2.27 -16.17 -25.60
N ARG A 507 -2.77 -17.36 -25.93
CA ARG A 507 -4.19 -17.69 -25.76
C ARG A 507 -4.48 -18.00 -24.29
N ALA A 508 -5.71 -17.77 -23.84
CA ALA A 508 -6.13 -18.09 -22.45
C ALA A 508 -5.81 -19.53 -22.03
N ALA A 509 -6.02 -20.51 -22.92
CA ALA A 509 -5.70 -21.92 -22.64
C ALA A 509 -4.19 -22.15 -22.46
N GLU A 510 -3.37 -21.53 -23.31
CA GLU A 510 -1.91 -21.61 -23.23
C GLU A 510 -1.38 -20.91 -21.96
N LEU A 511 -1.99 -19.78 -21.58
CA LEU A 511 -1.67 -19.13 -20.31
C LEU A 511 -1.93 -20.05 -19.11
N MET A 512 -2.97 -20.89 -19.13
CA MET A 512 -3.23 -21.82 -18.04
C MET A 512 -2.12 -22.88 -17.90
N ASP A 513 -1.59 -23.36 -19.01
CA ASP A 513 -0.44 -24.30 -19.00
C ASP A 513 0.80 -23.62 -18.41
N LEU A 514 1.13 -22.41 -18.87
CA LEU A 514 2.26 -21.62 -18.34
C LEU A 514 2.11 -21.34 -16.84
N ARG A 515 0.91 -20.97 -16.39
CA ARG A 515 0.61 -20.73 -14.97
C ARG A 515 0.75 -22.00 -14.12
N ALA A 516 0.37 -23.16 -14.66
CA ALA A 516 0.54 -24.44 -13.98
C ALA A 516 2.03 -24.80 -13.84
N ASP A 517 2.84 -24.55 -14.87
CA ASP A 517 4.29 -24.75 -14.80
C ASP A 517 4.97 -23.81 -13.80
N THR A 518 4.59 -22.53 -13.78
CA THR A 518 5.09 -21.56 -12.77
C THR A 518 4.72 -22.00 -11.36
N ALA A 519 3.46 -22.39 -11.11
CA ALA A 519 3.05 -22.90 -9.79
C ALA A 519 3.79 -24.20 -9.40
N ALA A 520 4.20 -25.00 -10.38
CA ALA A 520 5.01 -26.20 -10.16
C ALA A 520 6.52 -25.89 -9.98
N GLY A 521 6.95 -24.62 -10.10
CA GLY A 521 8.33 -24.18 -9.97
C GLY A 521 9.18 -24.42 -11.23
N ARG A 522 8.55 -24.72 -12.37
CA ARG A 522 9.21 -24.98 -13.66
C ARG A 522 8.96 -23.89 -14.72
N GLY A 523 8.12 -22.90 -14.42
CA GLY A 523 7.86 -21.78 -15.31
C GLY A 523 9.10 -20.91 -15.45
N ASP A 524 9.37 -20.46 -16.66
CA ASP A 524 10.50 -19.58 -16.98
C ASP A 524 9.99 -18.32 -17.67
N VAL A 525 10.59 -17.19 -17.31
CA VAL A 525 10.32 -15.85 -17.82
C VAL A 525 11.58 -15.37 -18.51
N ASP A 526 11.44 -14.85 -19.72
CA ASP A 526 12.53 -14.25 -20.49
C ASP A 526 12.97 -12.95 -19.80
N ILE A 527 14.14 -12.99 -19.15
CA ILE A 527 14.75 -11.87 -18.44
C ILE A 527 16.14 -11.60 -19.02
N ALA A 528 16.36 -10.37 -19.48
CA ALA A 528 17.65 -9.91 -19.98
C ALA A 528 18.18 -8.74 -19.15
N ASP A 529 19.44 -8.82 -18.74
CA ASP A 529 20.10 -7.71 -18.03
C ASP A 529 20.28 -6.50 -18.94
N GLY A 530 20.16 -5.30 -18.36
CA GLY A 530 20.30 -4.05 -19.08
C GLY A 530 20.37 -2.84 -18.13
N THR A 531 20.28 -1.65 -18.72
CA THR A 531 20.30 -0.38 -17.99
C THR A 531 19.21 0.55 -18.48
N PHE A 532 18.70 1.41 -17.60
CA PHE A 532 17.86 2.55 -17.95
C PHE A 532 18.69 3.82 -17.80
N SER A 533 18.89 4.54 -18.91
CA SER A 533 19.62 5.81 -18.96
C SER A 533 18.60 6.95 -18.97
N LEU A 534 18.57 7.76 -17.92
CA LEU A 534 17.76 8.97 -17.93
C LEU A 534 18.20 9.97 -19.01
N PRO A 535 19.51 10.22 -19.27
CA PRO A 535 19.90 11.08 -20.39
C PRO A 535 19.35 10.63 -21.74
N ASP A 536 19.43 9.33 -22.05
CA ASP A 536 18.91 8.78 -23.32
C ASP A 536 17.38 8.95 -23.40
N TYR A 537 16.68 8.77 -22.27
CA TYR A 537 15.25 8.98 -22.17
C TYR A 537 14.86 10.45 -22.38
N LEU A 538 15.62 11.40 -21.82
CA LEU A 538 15.41 12.84 -22.03
C LEU A 538 15.67 13.25 -23.49
N GLU A 539 16.69 12.68 -24.12
CA GLU A 539 16.95 12.88 -25.56
C GLU A 539 15.79 12.35 -26.42
N PHE A 540 15.27 11.16 -26.10
CA PHE A 540 14.07 10.61 -26.74
C PHE A 540 12.87 11.55 -26.60
N LEU A 541 12.58 12.04 -25.38
CA LEU A 541 11.48 12.98 -25.16
C LEU A 541 11.62 14.28 -25.96
N ALA A 542 12.86 14.79 -26.09
CA ALA A 542 13.13 15.98 -26.88
C ALA A 542 12.97 15.73 -28.38
N ALA A 543 13.44 14.58 -28.88
CA ALA A 543 13.34 14.20 -30.29
C ALA A 543 11.88 13.95 -30.73
N ASP A 544 11.06 13.38 -29.84
CA ASP A 544 9.65 13.04 -30.08
C ASP A 544 8.67 14.04 -29.46
N ALA A 545 9.12 15.25 -29.10
CA ALA A 545 8.29 16.22 -28.37
C ALA A 545 6.96 16.55 -29.08
N ASP A 546 7.00 16.78 -30.40
CA ASP A 546 5.82 17.10 -31.20
C ASP A 546 4.79 15.94 -31.30
N PRO A 547 5.18 14.70 -31.68
CA PRO A 547 4.24 13.58 -31.71
C PRO A 547 3.72 13.23 -30.31
N ILE A 548 4.55 13.32 -29.26
CA ILE A 548 4.09 13.14 -27.87
C ILE A 548 3.03 14.18 -27.51
N ALA A 549 3.27 15.46 -27.84
CA ALA A 549 2.33 16.53 -27.56
C ALA A 549 1.02 16.38 -28.36
N ALA A 550 1.09 15.89 -29.60
CA ALA A 550 -0.10 15.59 -30.41
C ALA A 550 -0.96 14.48 -29.79
N PHE A 551 -0.34 13.36 -29.37
CA PHE A 551 -1.04 12.27 -28.70
C PHE A 551 -1.71 12.73 -27.39
N ARG A 552 -0.97 13.48 -26.57
CA ARG A 552 -1.50 14.02 -25.30
C ARG A 552 -2.68 14.97 -25.50
N ARG A 553 -2.66 15.81 -26.54
CA ARG A 553 -3.80 16.68 -26.87
C ARG A 553 -5.04 15.87 -27.24
N GLN A 554 -4.90 14.87 -28.13
CA GLN A 554 -6.01 13.98 -28.50
C GLN A 554 -6.60 13.26 -27.28
N GLN A 555 -5.72 12.71 -26.42
CA GLN A 555 -6.13 12.05 -25.19
C GLN A 555 -6.85 13.01 -24.24
N ALA A 556 -6.33 14.23 -24.04
CA ALA A 556 -6.93 15.23 -23.16
C ALA A 556 -8.32 15.67 -23.66
N ASP A 557 -8.49 15.86 -24.96
CA ASP A 557 -9.77 16.22 -25.56
C ASP A 557 -10.80 15.10 -25.37
N ALA A 558 -10.41 13.84 -25.58
CA ALA A 558 -11.27 12.67 -25.38
C ALA A 558 -11.65 12.49 -23.89
N PHE A 559 -10.68 12.67 -22.99
CA PHE A 559 -10.89 12.60 -21.55
C PHE A 559 -11.86 13.69 -21.07
N ALA A 560 -11.71 14.92 -21.57
CA ALA A 560 -12.61 16.03 -21.26
C ALA A 560 -14.05 15.75 -21.75
N ALA A 561 -14.19 15.20 -22.96
CA ALA A 561 -15.48 14.80 -23.50
C ALA A 561 -16.16 13.69 -22.68
N GLU A 562 -15.40 12.65 -22.28
CA GLU A 562 -15.89 11.56 -21.42
C GLU A 562 -16.34 12.11 -20.05
N ARG A 563 -15.52 12.97 -19.42
CA ARG A 563 -15.86 13.63 -18.15
C ARG A 563 -17.15 14.45 -18.26
N GLN A 564 -17.33 15.21 -19.34
CA GLN A 564 -18.55 15.98 -19.56
C GLN A 564 -19.79 15.08 -19.75
N ALA A 565 -19.64 13.96 -20.44
CA ALA A 565 -20.72 12.99 -20.60
C ALA A 565 -21.13 12.39 -19.24
N TRP A 566 -20.17 12.10 -18.37
CA TRP A 566 -20.41 11.59 -17.02
C TRP A 566 -21.13 12.62 -16.14
N ASP A 567 -20.70 13.88 -16.20
CA ASP A 567 -21.36 14.98 -15.48
C ASP A 567 -22.82 15.13 -15.92
N THR A 568 -23.06 15.10 -17.23
CA THR A 568 -24.41 15.15 -17.81
C THR A 568 -25.27 13.94 -17.41
N ALA A 569 -24.66 12.76 -17.25
CA ALA A 569 -25.32 11.54 -16.78
C ALA A 569 -25.54 11.51 -15.25
N GLY A 570 -25.04 12.51 -14.51
CA GLY A 570 -25.15 12.62 -13.06
C GLY A 570 -24.15 11.76 -12.29
N GLU A 571 -23.06 11.31 -12.93
CA GLU A 571 -22.06 10.43 -12.32
C GLU A 571 -21.41 11.03 -11.07
N PHE A 572 -21.13 12.34 -11.09
CA PHE A 572 -20.49 13.05 -9.97
C PHE A 572 -21.47 13.55 -8.90
N THR A 573 -22.78 13.44 -9.15
CA THR A 573 -23.84 13.92 -8.23
C THR A 573 -24.60 12.79 -7.55
N ARG A 574 -24.39 11.54 -7.97
CA ARG A 574 -24.95 10.34 -7.32
C ARG A 574 -24.32 10.17 -5.95
N LYS A 575 -25.16 10.21 -4.92
CA LYS A 575 -24.81 10.07 -3.51
C LYS A 575 -24.53 8.63 -3.12
#